data_AF-A0A243RW52-F1
#
_entry.id   AF-A0A243RW52-F1
#
_cell.length_a   1.000
_cell.length_b   1.000
_cell.length_c   1.000
_cell.angle_alpha   90.00
_cell.angle_beta   90.00
_cell.angle_gamma   90.00
#
_symmetry.space_group_name_H-M   'P 1'
#
loop_
_entity.id
_entity.type
_entity.pdbx_description
1 polymer ?
#
loop_
_entity_poly.entity_id
_entity_poly.type
_entity_poly.pdbx_seq_one_letter_code
_entity_poly.pdbx_strand_id
1 'polypeptide(L)'
;MLPAILGGWTVAIVAFGVVSTVSLTIQHREQELALLRSIAATPRQIRQNVVLETVIVALPAVVAGLLPGVALGAVVLGRLVDGGLVGASTRLSAGWLCVAVGAGTSLAAAVAAALISSRRAASIPPVRALGEASPSATRLLSRARAVGGLGLLAVGLSLAAGTLFMENGPLLSSTAGPAGVAVAVGLALLSPLAVTPVGWFAHARLGATARLAARNTRVRARHSAGVASPLILLVGIAAGTLYMQSTEDGAHRGPAVAGDVGAQLAPVNYLIVTMIIGFSAIVVVNTLVAATRRRRREFGLLRLSAATRGQVLAMVTVEAAVTAGIAVVLGTVAAAATTVPYSLVKTGSPIASGPAWMYLAIVGGAFLLVMLATVPTTVGALRTRPIDALSAA
;
A
#
# COMPACT_ATOMS: atom_id res chain seq x y z
N MET A 1 -26.29 3.49 3.08
CA MET A 1 -25.13 2.64 3.48
C MET A 1 -23.90 2.84 2.59
N LEU A 2 -24.05 2.92 1.26
CA LEU A 2 -22.95 3.17 0.31
C LEU A 2 -22.03 4.37 0.64
N PRO A 3 -22.54 5.56 1.07
CA PRO A 3 -21.67 6.69 1.41
C PRO A 3 -20.74 6.41 2.59
N ALA A 4 -21.21 5.65 3.59
CA ALA A 4 -20.41 5.29 4.76
C ALA A 4 -19.30 4.29 4.41
N ILE A 5 -19.58 3.33 3.51
CA ILE A 5 -18.59 2.38 3.02
C ILE A 5 -17.50 3.12 2.23
N LEU A 6 -17.89 3.89 1.21
CA LEU A 6 -16.94 4.66 0.39
C LEU A 6 -16.14 5.68 1.20
N GLY A 7 -16.80 6.39 2.11
CA GLY A 7 -16.15 7.33 3.03
C GLY A 7 -15.15 6.62 3.95
N GLY A 8 -15.51 5.45 4.50
CA GLY A 8 -14.62 4.63 5.31
C GLY A 8 -13.38 4.17 4.55
N TRP A 9 -13.54 3.65 3.33
CA TRP A 9 -12.42 3.29 2.45
C TRP A 9 -11.51 4.49 2.15
N THR A 10 -12.10 5.64 1.84
CA THR A 10 -11.36 6.87 1.56
C THR A 10 -10.54 7.30 2.77
N VAL A 11 -11.13 7.33 3.97
CA VAL A 11 -10.43 7.68 5.20
C VAL A 11 -9.29 6.71 5.49
N ALA A 12 -9.52 5.40 5.35
CA ALA A 12 -8.50 4.38 5.59
C ALA A 12 -7.30 4.53 4.62
N ILE A 13 -7.59 4.74 3.34
CA ILE A 13 -6.60 4.97 2.28
C ILE A 13 -5.78 6.24 2.57
N VAL A 14 -6.45 7.38 2.80
CA VAL A 14 -5.80 8.66 3.11
C VAL A 14 -4.92 8.52 4.35
N ALA A 15 -5.46 7.94 5.43
CA ALA A 15 -4.72 7.76 6.67
C ALA A 15 -3.47 6.91 6.46
N PHE A 16 -3.57 5.78 5.74
CA PHE A 16 -2.42 4.92 5.43
C PHE A 16 -1.33 5.67 4.64
N GLY A 17 -1.72 6.45 3.63
CA GLY A 17 -0.79 7.18 2.77
C GLY A 17 -0.06 8.29 3.51
N VAL A 18 -0.80 9.04 4.34
CA VAL A 18 -0.23 10.09 5.19
C VAL A 18 0.66 9.48 6.26
N VAL A 19 0.25 8.37 6.92
CA VAL A 19 1.11 7.67 7.89
C VAL A 19 2.42 7.24 7.24
N SER A 20 2.35 6.63 6.05
CA SER A 20 3.55 6.18 5.32
C SER A 20 4.47 7.37 5.01
N THR A 21 3.91 8.45 4.47
CA THR A 21 4.68 9.63 4.06
C THR A 21 5.28 10.36 5.26
N VAL A 22 4.49 10.64 6.31
CA VAL A 22 4.96 11.31 7.52
C VAL A 22 6.00 10.46 8.26
N SER A 23 5.82 9.14 8.30
CA SER A 23 6.82 8.23 8.89
C SER A 23 8.15 8.29 8.12
N LEU A 24 8.10 8.40 6.80
CA LEU A 24 9.30 8.53 5.96
C LEU A 24 9.98 9.89 6.13
N THR A 25 9.22 10.99 6.21
CA THR A 25 9.79 12.35 6.42
C THR A 25 10.43 12.48 7.79
N ILE A 26 9.79 11.96 8.83
CA ILE A 26 10.34 11.89 10.19
C ILE A 26 11.70 11.20 10.17
N GLN A 27 11.79 10.03 9.53
CA GLN A 27 13.03 9.27 9.44
C GLN A 27 14.14 10.00 8.67
N HIS A 28 13.80 10.89 7.72
CA HIS A 28 14.80 11.71 7.03
C HIS A 28 15.32 12.86 7.91
N ARG A 29 14.54 13.29 8.90
CA ARG A 29 14.88 14.41 9.80
C ARG A 29 15.23 13.94 11.21
N GLU A 30 15.57 12.66 11.41
CA GLU A 30 15.88 12.13 12.75
C GLU A 30 17.01 12.90 13.44
N GLN A 31 18.05 13.30 12.69
CA GLN A 31 19.15 14.11 13.22
C GLN A 31 18.71 15.52 13.60
N GLU A 32 17.95 16.20 12.74
CA GLU A 32 17.38 17.53 13.03
C GLU A 32 16.49 17.48 14.27
N LEU A 33 15.60 16.49 14.37
CA LEU A 33 14.73 16.29 15.53
C LEU A 33 15.53 15.98 16.80
N ALA A 34 16.63 15.24 16.69
CA ALA A 34 17.53 14.99 17.82
C ALA A 34 18.28 16.26 18.26
N LEU A 35 18.72 17.09 17.31
CA LEU A 35 19.34 18.39 17.60
C LEU A 35 18.35 19.33 18.29
N LEU A 36 17.10 19.41 17.82
CA LEU A 36 16.02 20.16 18.50
C LEU A 36 15.82 19.66 19.93
N ARG A 37 15.87 18.35 20.18
CA ARG A 37 15.79 17.81 21.54
C ARG A 37 17.01 18.11 22.40
N SER A 38 18.19 18.27 21.81
CA SER A 38 19.40 18.62 22.55
C SER A 38 19.33 20.05 23.11
N ILE A 39 18.61 20.95 22.43
CA ILE A 39 18.27 22.30 22.91
C ILE A 39 16.96 22.34 23.72
N ALA A 40 16.62 21.24 24.40
CA ALA A 40 15.47 21.08 25.28
C ALA A 40 14.07 21.12 24.63
N ALA A 41 13.93 20.88 23.32
CA ALA A 41 12.60 20.72 22.72
C ALA A 41 11.85 19.52 23.33
N THR A 42 10.62 19.75 23.77
CA THR A 42 9.76 18.73 24.37
C THR A 42 9.14 17.80 23.33
N PRO A 43 8.82 16.53 23.68
CA PRO A 43 8.08 15.62 22.80
C PRO A 43 6.76 16.19 22.26
N ARG A 44 6.12 17.08 23.03
CA ARG A 44 4.88 17.76 22.63
C ARG A 44 5.13 18.79 21.53
N GLN A 45 6.19 19.60 21.63
CA GLN A 45 6.59 20.56 20.60
C GLN A 45 6.94 19.87 19.28
N ILE A 46 7.66 18.74 19.34
CA ILE A 46 7.97 17.95 18.13
C ILE A 46 6.70 17.44 17.46
N ARG A 47 5.76 16.89 18.24
CA ARG A 47 4.47 16.43 17.71
C ARG A 47 3.66 17.57 17.11
N GLN A 48 3.63 18.74 17.76
CA GLN A 48 2.94 19.92 17.25
C GLN A 48 3.56 20.42 15.95
N ASN A 49 4.89 20.46 15.84
CA ASN A 49 5.58 20.85 14.61
C ASN A 49 5.26 19.91 13.45
N VAL A 50 5.29 18.58 13.68
CA VAL A 50 4.95 17.60 12.63
C VAL A 50 3.49 17.73 12.20
N VAL A 51 2.57 17.93 13.14
CA VAL A 51 1.14 18.14 12.81
C VAL A 51 0.95 19.45 12.06
N LEU A 52 1.60 20.54 12.47
CA LEU A 52 1.50 21.83 11.81
C LEU A 52 2.02 21.75 10.37
N GLU A 53 3.18 21.14 10.16
CA GLU A 53 3.73 20.90 8.82
C GLU A 53 2.77 20.04 7.98
N THR A 54 2.20 19.00 8.57
CA THR A 54 1.21 18.16 7.88
C THR A 54 -0.02 18.97 7.48
N VAL A 55 -0.54 19.85 8.36
CA VAL A 55 -1.70 20.70 8.07
C VAL A 55 -1.37 21.72 6.97
N ILE A 56 -0.20 22.36 7.06
CA ILE A 56 0.27 23.33 6.05
C ILE A 56 0.34 22.69 4.66
N VAL A 57 0.75 21.42 4.57
CA VAL A 57 0.81 20.68 3.29
C VAL A 57 -0.57 20.12 2.89
N ALA A 58 -1.36 19.66 3.86
CA ALA A 58 -2.66 19.03 3.60
C ALA A 58 -3.71 20.04 3.12
N LEU A 59 -3.71 21.28 3.62
CA LEU A 59 -4.66 22.31 3.22
C LEU A 59 -4.65 22.58 1.70
N PRO A 60 -3.52 22.97 1.07
CA PRO A 60 -3.48 23.18 -0.37
C PRO A 60 -3.72 21.88 -1.15
N ALA A 61 -3.32 20.72 -0.61
CA ALA A 61 -3.60 19.43 -1.25
C ALA A 61 -5.10 19.11 -1.30
N VAL A 62 -5.84 19.39 -0.22
CA VAL A 62 -7.31 19.22 -0.16
C VAL A 62 -7.98 20.15 -1.17
N VAL A 63 -7.57 21.43 -1.22
CA VAL A 63 -8.10 22.41 -2.18
C VAL A 63 -7.81 21.98 -3.62
N ALA A 64 -6.57 21.59 -3.91
CA ALA A 64 -6.17 21.09 -5.22
C ALA A 64 -6.91 19.80 -5.62
N GLY A 65 -7.32 18.99 -4.65
CA GLY A 65 -8.10 17.78 -4.86
C GLY A 65 -9.58 18.02 -5.20
N LEU A 66 -10.12 19.21 -4.94
CA LEU A 66 -11.56 19.49 -5.17
C LEU A 66 -11.93 19.45 -6.65
N LEU A 67 -11.16 20.14 -7.51
CA LEU A 67 -11.42 20.18 -8.95
C LEU A 67 -11.39 18.79 -9.61
N PRO A 68 -10.31 17.98 -9.49
CA PRO A 68 -10.29 16.64 -10.04
C PRO A 68 -11.32 15.73 -9.36
N GLY A 69 -11.61 15.93 -8.06
CA GLY A 69 -12.64 15.17 -7.35
C GLY A 69 -14.04 15.39 -7.93
N VAL A 70 -14.42 16.64 -8.19
CA VAL A 70 -15.71 16.99 -8.83
C VAL A 70 -15.74 16.50 -10.28
N ALA A 71 -14.66 16.68 -11.03
CA ALA A 71 -14.57 16.21 -12.42
C ALA A 71 -14.70 14.68 -12.52
N LEU A 72 -13.98 13.92 -11.67
CA LEU A 72 -14.11 12.47 -11.60
C LEU A 72 -15.50 12.06 -11.14
N GLY A 73 -16.10 12.76 -10.17
CA GLY A 73 -17.48 12.54 -9.75
C GLY A 73 -18.49 12.70 -10.88
N ALA A 74 -18.30 13.70 -11.75
CA ALA A 74 -19.12 13.90 -12.94
C ALA A 74 -18.94 12.77 -13.96
N VAL A 75 -17.70 12.32 -14.21
CA VAL A 75 -17.42 11.18 -15.10
C VAL A 75 -18.09 9.92 -14.57
N VAL A 76 -17.98 9.65 -13.26
CA VAL A 76 -18.60 8.48 -12.63
C VAL A 76 -20.12 8.55 -12.72
N LEU A 77 -20.73 9.72 -12.45
CA LEU A 77 -22.17 9.90 -12.61
C LEU A 77 -22.61 9.66 -14.06
N GLY A 78 -21.85 10.15 -15.04
CA GLY A 78 -22.10 9.89 -16.45
C GLY A 78 -22.13 8.39 -16.75
N ARG A 79 -21.15 7.63 -16.27
CA ARG A 79 -21.11 6.16 -16.45
C ARG A 79 -22.25 5.42 -15.73
N LEU A 80 -22.72 5.95 -14.60
CA LEU A 80 -23.87 5.40 -13.88
C LEU A 80 -25.18 5.65 -14.65
N VAL A 81 -25.32 6.82 -15.27
CA VAL A 81 -26.46 7.17 -16.12
C VAL A 81 -26.44 6.36 -17.41
N ASP A 82 -25.29 6.26 -18.08
CA ASP A 82 -25.10 5.43 -19.29
C ASP A 82 -25.41 3.95 -19.01
N GLY A 83 -25.08 3.48 -17.80
CA GLY A 83 -25.39 2.12 -17.33
C GLY A 83 -26.84 1.91 -16.87
N GLY A 84 -27.71 2.92 -16.95
CA GLY A 84 -29.13 2.83 -16.58
C GLY A 84 -29.40 2.68 -15.06
N LEU A 85 -28.39 2.88 -14.22
CA LEU A 85 -28.47 2.65 -12.76
C LEU A 85 -29.07 3.83 -12.01
N VAL A 86 -29.06 5.01 -12.63
CA VAL A 86 -29.54 6.26 -12.06
C VAL A 86 -30.35 6.99 -13.14
N GLY A 87 -31.47 7.59 -12.76
CA GLY A 87 -32.31 8.32 -13.71
C GLY A 87 -31.55 9.49 -14.36
N ALA A 88 -31.78 9.72 -15.66
CA ALA A 88 -31.13 10.78 -16.44
C ALA A 88 -31.32 12.21 -15.87
N SER A 89 -32.28 12.38 -14.96
CA SER A 89 -32.54 13.63 -14.23
C SER A 89 -31.66 13.84 -13.00
N THR A 90 -30.88 12.84 -12.59
CA THR A 90 -30.02 12.94 -11.40
C THR A 90 -28.80 13.78 -11.71
N ARG A 91 -28.69 14.91 -11.01
CA ARG A 91 -27.57 15.84 -11.15
C ARG A 91 -26.55 15.60 -10.05
N LEU A 92 -25.28 15.84 -10.37
CA LEU A 92 -24.21 15.83 -9.38
C LEU A 92 -24.47 16.94 -8.36
N SER A 93 -24.86 16.57 -7.14
CA SER A 93 -24.99 17.51 -6.04
C SER A 93 -23.63 17.69 -5.36
N ALA A 94 -22.80 18.56 -5.92
CA ALA A 94 -21.54 19.01 -5.32
C ALA A 94 -21.76 20.25 -4.44
N GLY A 95 -22.75 20.18 -3.54
CA GLY A 95 -23.07 21.28 -2.63
C GLY A 95 -21.89 21.58 -1.69
N TRP A 96 -21.83 22.82 -1.19
CA TRP A 96 -20.77 23.28 -0.29
C TRP A 96 -20.64 22.39 0.96
N LEU A 97 -21.75 21.84 1.46
CA LEU A 97 -21.77 20.87 2.57
C LEU A 97 -21.00 19.58 2.23
N CYS A 98 -21.20 19.00 1.05
CA CYS A 98 -20.49 17.78 0.62
C CYS A 98 -18.99 18.05 0.48
N VAL A 99 -18.64 19.20 -0.09
CA VAL A 99 -17.25 19.67 -0.21
C VAL A 99 -16.62 19.88 1.17
N ALA A 100 -17.32 20.55 2.08
CA ALA A 100 -16.85 20.82 3.43
C ALA A 100 -16.64 19.53 4.24
N VAL A 101 -17.56 18.57 4.14
CA VAL A 101 -17.45 17.27 4.80
C VAL A 101 -16.28 16.46 4.22
N GLY A 102 -16.13 16.41 2.89
CA GLY A 102 -15.00 15.72 2.23
C GLY A 102 -13.64 16.33 2.58
N ALA A 103 -13.55 17.66 2.57
CA ALA A 103 -12.36 18.40 2.98
C ALA A 103 -12.03 18.19 4.46
N GLY A 104 -13.04 18.32 5.33
CA GLY A 104 -12.89 18.15 6.77
C GLY A 104 -12.47 16.73 7.16
N THR A 105 -13.09 15.71 6.57
CA THR A 105 -12.72 14.30 6.81
C THR A 105 -11.32 13.98 6.30
N SER A 106 -10.92 14.49 5.14
CA SER A 106 -9.56 14.32 4.59
C SER A 106 -8.49 14.97 5.47
N LEU A 107 -8.75 16.20 5.92
CA LEU A 107 -7.85 16.92 6.82
C LEU A 107 -7.76 16.25 8.19
N ALA A 108 -8.90 15.83 8.76
CA ALA A 108 -8.93 15.09 10.02
C ALA A 108 -8.16 13.77 9.93
N ALA A 109 -8.31 13.03 8.82
CA ALA A 109 -7.55 11.80 8.57
C ALA A 109 -6.04 12.08 8.49
N ALA A 110 -5.62 13.15 7.80
CA ALA A 110 -4.22 13.54 7.72
C ALA A 110 -3.63 13.94 9.09
N VAL A 111 -4.37 14.70 9.89
CA VAL A 111 -3.99 15.08 11.26
C VAL A 111 -3.89 13.84 12.16
N ALA A 112 -4.89 12.96 12.12
CA ALA A 112 -4.86 11.71 12.88
C ALA A 112 -3.65 10.84 12.50
N ALA A 113 -3.38 10.70 11.20
CA ALA A 113 -2.21 9.99 10.68
C ALA A 113 -0.88 10.59 11.16
N ALA A 114 -0.74 11.92 11.14
CA ALA A 114 0.44 12.61 11.65
C ALA A 114 0.60 12.46 13.17
N LEU A 115 -0.50 12.51 13.92
CA LEU A 115 -0.52 12.28 15.36
C LEU A 115 -0.09 10.84 15.71
N ILE A 116 -0.54 9.86 14.95
CA ILE A 116 -0.16 8.44 15.12
C ILE A 116 1.33 8.26 14.80
N SER A 117 1.81 8.83 13.69
CA SER A 117 3.19 8.66 13.21
C SER A 117 4.21 9.39 14.10
N SER A 118 3.89 10.61 14.54
CA SER A 118 4.76 11.45 15.36
C SER A 118 4.98 10.93 16.79
N ARG A 119 4.10 10.07 17.31
CA ARG A 119 4.27 9.44 18.64
C ARG A 119 5.58 8.66 18.74
N ARG A 120 5.94 7.89 17.70
CA ARG A 120 7.19 7.14 17.69
C ARG A 120 8.41 8.05 17.58
N ALA A 121 8.35 9.07 16.72
CA ALA A 121 9.42 10.05 16.56
C ALA A 121 9.78 10.73 17.90
N ALA A 122 8.76 11.15 18.63
CA ALA A 122 8.89 11.84 19.90
C ALA A 122 9.46 10.96 21.03
N SER A 123 9.54 9.64 20.82
CA SER A 123 10.09 8.66 21.78
C SER A 123 11.54 8.27 21.51
N ILE A 124 12.16 8.72 20.40
CA ILE A 124 13.56 8.39 20.08
C ILE A 124 14.51 9.25 20.95
N PRO A 125 15.37 8.65 21.79
CA PRO A 125 16.33 9.39 22.62
C PRO A 125 17.40 10.10 21.78
N PRO A 126 17.77 11.36 22.08
CA PRO A 126 18.76 12.14 21.31
C PRO A 126 20.12 11.47 21.18
N VAL A 127 20.56 10.79 22.25
CA VAL A 127 21.84 10.07 22.31
C VAL A 127 21.91 8.91 21.31
N ARG A 128 20.76 8.30 20.94
CA ARG A 128 20.71 7.23 19.93
C ARG A 128 20.79 7.74 18.48
N ALA A 129 20.48 9.01 18.25
CA ALA A 129 20.53 9.61 16.93
C ALA A 129 21.91 10.20 16.60
N LEU A 130 22.70 10.55 17.63
CA LEU A 130 24.06 11.09 17.49
C LEU A 130 25.17 10.02 17.64
N GLY A 131 24.89 8.91 18.32
CA GLY A 131 25.83 7.79 18.39
C GLY A 131 25.87 7.04 17.07
N GLU A 132 27.05 6.97 16.44
CA GLU A 132 27.29 6.14 15.24
C GLU A 132 26.69 4.74 15.45
N ALA A 133 25.74 4.42 14.57
CA ALA A 133 25.05 3.15 14.40
C ALA A 133 25.57 1.98 15.24
N SER A 134 25.15 1.88 16.50
CA SER A 134 25.01 0.56 17.12
C SER A 134 23.74 -0.07 16.52
N PRO A 135 23.85 -1.12 15.69
CA PRO A 135 22.68 -1.77 15.14
C PRO A 135 21.91 -2.38 16.32
N SER A 136 20.82 -1.74 16.72
CA SER A 136 19.95 -2.30 17.75
C SER A 136 19.62 -3.76 17.40
N ALA A 137 20.01 -4.61 18.35
CA ALA A 137 19.94 -6.05 18.28
C ALA A 137 18.51 -6.58 18.02
N THR A 138 18.47 -7.56 17.12
CA THR A 138 17.82 -8.88 17.26
C THR A 138 16.32 -9.13 17.07
N ARG A 139 15.40 -8.15 16.91
CA ARG A 139 13.99 -8.49 16.58
C ARG A 139 13.53 -8.04 15.19
N LEU A 140 13.23 -9.02 14.33
CA LEU A 140 12.68 -8.84 12.97
C LEU A 140 11.28 -8.19 12.98
N LEU A 141 10.50 -8.42 14.04
CA LEU A 141 9.18 -7.85 14.27
C LEU A 141 9.11 -7.20 15.66
N SER A 142 8.50 -6.02 15.75
CA SER A 142 8.05 -5.51 17.05
C SER A 142 6.87 -6.34 17.53
N ARG A 143 6.74 -6.56 18.85
CA ARG A 143 5.61 -7.31 19.44
C ARG A 143 4.25 -6.76 18.95
N ALA A 144 4.12 -5.44 18.86
CA ALA A 144 2.92 -4.80 18.34
C ALA A 144 2.61 -5.15 16.87
N ARG A 145 3.61 -5.23 15.98
CA ARG A 145 3.39 -5.66 14.58
C ARG A 145 3.05 -7.14 14.49
N ALA A 146 3.70 -7.98 15.30
CA ALA A 146 3.42 -9.42 15.31
C ALA A 146 2.00 -9.72 15.81
N VAL A 147 1.61 -9.16 16.96
CA VAL A 147 0.27 -9.32 17.54
C VAL A 147 -0.79 -8.69 16.64
N GLY A 148 -0.56 -7.48 16.13
CA GLY A 148 -1.50 -6.83 15.21
C GLY A 148 -1.66 -7.59 13.89
N GLY A 149 -0.55 -8.09 13.32
CA GLY A 149 -0.57 -8.89 12.09
C GLY A 149 -1.30 -10.23 12.28
N LEU A 150 -0.97 -10.97 13.34
CA LEU A 150 -1.63 -12.24 13.67
C LEU A 150 -3.11 -12.04 14.01
N GLY A 151 -3.46 -11.00 14.76
CA GLY A 151 -4.84 -10.66 15.08
C GLY A 151 -5.66 -10.35 13.82
N LEU A 152 -5.10 -9.57 12.89
CA LEU A 152 -5.76 -9.27 11.62
C LEU A 152 -5.89 -10.51 10.71
N LEU A 153 -4.89 -11.39 10.70
CA LEU A 153 -5.01 -12.68 10.01
C LEU A 153 -6.11 -13.53 10.61
N ALA A 154 -6.20 -13.62 11.94
CA ALA A 154 -7.26 -14.36 12.61
C ALA A 154 -8.64 -13.79 12.25
N VAL A 155 -8.84 -12.47 12.37
CA VAL A 155 -10.09 -11.81 11.98
C VAL A 155 -10.44 -12.05 10.51
N GLY A 156 -9.46 -11.89 9.61
CA GLY A 156 -9.68 -12.09 8.18
C GLY A 156 -10.03 -13.52 7.81
N LEU A 157 -9.33 -14.51 8.39
CA LEU A 157 -9.63 -15.93 8.20
C LEU A 157 -10.96 -16.34 8.83
N SER A 158 -11.33 -15.76 9.98
CA SER A 158 -12.65 -15.96 10.58
C SER A 158 -13.76 -15.39 9.70
N LEU A 159 -13.57 -14.21 9.10
CA LEU A 159 -14.53 -13.65 8.15
C LEU A 159 -14.64 -14.49 6.87
N ALA A 160 -13.50 -14.96 6.34
CA ALA A 160 -13.45 -15.86 5.18
C ALA A 160 -14.18 -17.19 5.45
N ALA A 161 -13.98 -17.78 6.63
CA ALA A 161 -14.72 -18.96 7.06
C ALA A 161 -16.21 -18.65 7.23
N GLY A 162 -16.55 -17.48 7.81
CA GLY A 162 -17.93 -17.00 7.95
C GLY A 162 -18.65 -16.87 6.60
N THR A 163 -17.94 -16.47 5.54
CA THR A 163 -18.48 -16.42 4.17
C THR A 163 -19.00 -17.78 3.73
N LEU A 164 -18.34 -18.90 4.09
CA LEU A 164 -18.77 -20.25 3.71
C LEU A 164 -20.11 -20.67 4.33
N PHE A 165 -20.53 -20.02 5.42
CA PHE A 165 -21.79 -20.29 6.11
C PHE A 165 -22.92 -19.32 5.69
N MET A 166 -22.65 -18.37 4.79
CA MET A 166 -23.67 -17.47 4.29
C MET A 166 -24.46 -18.10 3.15
N GLU A 167 -25.74 -17.74 3.08
CA GLU A 167 -26.58 -18.06 1.94
C GLU A 167 -26.16 -17.23 0.72
N ASN A 168 -26.43 -17.80 -0.46
CA ASN A 168 -26.23 -17.14 -1.75
C ASN A 168 -27.17 -15.95 -1.90
N GLY A 169 -26.73 -14.77 -1.47
CA GLY A 169 -27.50 -13.54 -1.53
C GLY A 169 -26.65 -12.27 -1.53
N PRO A 170 -27.31 -11.08 -1.54
CA PRO A 170 -26.64 -9.78 -1.65
C PRO A 170 -25.63 -9.49 -0.54
N LEU A 171 -25.80 -10.13 0.62
CA LEU A 171 -24.94 -9.94 1.78
C LEU A 171 -23.62 -10.74 1.71
N LEU A 172 -23.46 -11.67 0.76
CA LEU A 172 -22.27 -12.52 0.66
C LEU A 172 -20.96 -11.70 0.54
N SER A 173 -21.02 -10.58 -0.18
CA SER A 173 -19.88 -9.67 -0.37
C SER A 173 -19.52 -8.89 0.91
N SER A 174 -20.43 -8.77 1.88
CA SER A 174 -20.23 -8.00 3.12
C SER A 174 -19.20 -8.64 4.06
N THR A 175 -19.00 -9.97 3.98
CA THR A 175 -17.98 -10.70 4.75
C THR A 175 -16.72 -10.96 3.93
N ALA A 176 -16.88 -11.33 2.66
CA ALA A 176 -15.77 -11.69 1.78
C ALA A 176 -14.82 -10.51 1.50
N GLY A 177 -15.35 -9.31 1.27
CA GLY A 177 -14.54 -8.11 1.02
C GLY A 177 -13.64 -7.75 2.22
N PRO A 178 -14.20 -7.55 3.44
CA PRO A 178 -13.41 -7.28 4.64
C PRO A 178 -12.40 -8.39 4.99
N ALA A 179 -12.71 -9.66 4.71
CA ALA A 179 -11.78 -10.77 4.91
C ALA A 179 -10.45 -10.55 4.18
N GLY A 180 -10.50 -10.19 2.89
CA GLY A 180 -9.32 -10.03 2.05
C GLY A 180 -8.48 -8.84 2.46
N VAL A 181 -9.12 -7.76 2.88
CA VAL A 181 -8.42 -6.59 3.44
C VAL A 181 -7.71 -6.97 4.74
N ALA A 182 -8.39 -7.63 5.67
CA ALA A 182 -7.80 -8.03 6.94
C ALA A 182 -6.62 -8.99 6.73
N VAL A 183 -6.76 -9.98 5.84
CA VAL A 183 -5.66 -10.90 5.48
C VAL A 183 -4.53 -10.15 4.78
N ALA A 184 -4.81 -9.27 3.81
CA ALA A 184 -3.79 -8.50 3.11
C ALA A 184 -3.00 -7.59 4.05
N VAL A 185 -3.68 -6.90 4.98
CA VAL A 185 -3.03 -6.06 6.00
C VAL A 185 -2.23 -6.93 6.99
N GLY A 186 -2.77 -8.07 7.41
CA GLY A 186 -2.08 -9.04 8.27
C GLY A 186 -0.77 -9.54 7.64
N LEU A 187 -0.83 -9.99 6.37
CA LEU A 187 0.35 -10.42 5.60
C LEU A 187 1.32 -9.27 5.33
N ALA A 188 0.84 -8.06 5.05
CA ALA A 188 1.69 -6.89 4.89
C ALA A 188 2.46 -6.57 6.18
N LEU A 189 1.81 -6.65 7.35
CA LEU A 189 2.47 -6.45 8.65
C LEU A 189 3.51 -7.53 8.97
N LEU A 190 3.25 -8.77 8.54
CA LEU A 190 4.12 -9.94 8.73
C LEU A 190 5.12 -10.17 7.60
N SER A 191 5.10 -9.33 6.56
CA SER A 191 6.02 -9.41 5.40
C SER A 191 7.52 -9.47 5.75
N PRO A 192 8.05 -8.91 6.86
CA PRO A 192 9.44 -9.13 7.24
C PRO A 192 9.83 -10.60 7.42
N LEU A 193 8.89 -11.47 7.79
CA LEU A 193 9.13 -12.92 7.94
C LEU A 193 9.30 -13.59 6.57
N ALA A 194 8.47 -13.21 5.60
CA ALA A 194 8.46 -13.80 4.25
C ALA A 194 9.70 -13.44 3.41
N VAL A 195 10.35 -12.31 3.71
CA VAL A 195 11.60 -11.90 3.02
C VAL A 195 12.79 -12.78 3.42
N THR A 196 12.77 -13.41 4.60
CA THR A 196 13.90 -14.21 5.11
C THR A 196 14.14 -15.56 4.40
N PRO A 197 13.14 -16.40 4.08
CA PRO A 197 13.35 -17.68 3.40
C PRO A 197 13.72 -17.54 1.91
N VAL A 198 13.42 -16.41 1.28
CA VAL A 198 13.67 -16.21 -0.17
C VAL A 198 15.16 -16.17 -0.50
N GLY A 199 16.01 -15.79 0.45
CA GLY A 199 17.46 -15.92 0.34
C GLY A 199 17.89 -17.36 0.07
N TRP A 200 17.19 -18.35 0.62
CA TRP A 200 17.47 -19.77 0.40
C TRP A 200 17.04 -20.25 -0.99
N PHE A 201 15.88 -19.83 -1.49
CA PHE A 201 15.38 -20.23 -2.82
C PHE A 201 16.17 -19.59 -3.98
N ALA A 202 16.56 -18.32 -3.84
CA ALA A 202 17.35 -17.61 -4.85
C ALA A 202 18.78 -18.17 -4.99
N HIS A 203 19.30 -18.87 -3.96
CA HIS A 203 20.61 -19.53 -4.01
C HIS A 203 20.68 -20.70 -5.00
N ALA A 204 19.54 -21.32 -5.36
CA ALA A 204 19.53 -22.55 -6.14
C ALA A 204 19.49 -22.35 -7.67
N ARG A 205 19.12 -21.17 -8.19
CA ARG A 205 18.80 -21.01 -9.63
C ARG A 205 19.28 -19.73 -10.33
N LEU A 206 19.91 -18.76 -9.65
CA LEU A 206 20.21 -17.45 -10.26
C LEU A 206 21.69 -17.05 -10.07
N GLY A 207 22.26 -16.35 -11.07
CA GLY A 207 23.70 -16.01 -11.18
C GLY A 207 24.30 -15.16 -10.04
N ALA A 208 25.57 -14.77 -10.17
CA ALA A 208 26.31 -14.05 -9.11
C ALA A 208 25.61 -12.77 -8.60
N THR A 209 25.03 -11.98 -9.51
CA THR A 209 24.28 -10.75 -9.20
C THR A 209 23.02 -11.02 -8.37
N ALA A 210 22.31 -12.10 -8.67
CA ALA A 210 21.12 -12.49 -7.92
C ALA A 210 21.45 -13.05 -6.54
N ARG A 211 22.59 -13.75 -6.40
CA ARG A 211 23.09 -14.19 -5.09
C ARG A 211 23.44 -13.02 -4.17
N LEU A 212 24.06 -11.96 -4.71
CA LEU A 212 24.33 -10.73 -3.95
C LEU A 212 23.04 -10.01 -3.57
N ALA A 213 22.09 -9.87 -4.52
CA ALA A 213 20.78 -9.26 -4.25
C ALA A 213 20.01 -10.03 -3.16
N ALA A 214 19.98 -11.37 -3.22
CA ALA A 214 19.29 -12.22 -2.25
C ALA A 214 19.93 -12.18 -0.84
N ARG A 215 21.26 -12.03 -0.76
CA ARG A 215 21.94 -11.79 0.52
C ARG A 215 21.60 -10.39 1.07
N ASN A 216 21.57 -9.37 0.21
CA ASN A 216 21.21 -8.01 0.61
C ASN A 216 19.77 -7.89 1.12
N THR A 217 18.79 -8.53 0.46
CA THR A 217 17.39 -8.56 0.94
C THR A 217 17.28 -9.24 2.30
N ARG A 218 18.06 -10.29 2.57
CA ARG A 218 18.05 -10.99 3.87
C ARG A 218 18.64 -10.13 4.99
N VAL A 219 19.78 -9.48 4.76
CA VAL A 219 20.40 -8.56 5.72
C VAL A 219 19.50 -7.34 5.99
N ARG A 220 18.76 -6.90 4.97
CA ARG A 220 17.87 -5.73 5.03
C ARG A 220 16.38 -6.09 5.03
N ALA A 221 16.00 -7.27 5.52
CA ALA A 221 14.62 -7.79 5.41
C ALA A 221 13.56 -6.83 5.96
N ARG A 222 13.87 -6.08 7.03
CA ARG A 222 12.99 -5.03 7.58
C ARG A 222 12.73 -3.87 6.61
N HIS A 223 13.74 -3.48 5.83
CA HIS A 223 13.61 -2.40 4.86
C HIS A 223 12.86 -2.87 3.60
N SER A 224 13.22 -4.05 3.08
CA SER A 224 12.51 -4.67 1.95
C SER A 224 11.03 -4.93 2.28
N ALA A 225 10.70 -5.27 3.53
CA ALA A 225 9.32 -5.40 3.99
C ALA A 225 8.54 -4.08 4.00
N GLY A 226 9.20 -2.95 4.24
CA GLY A 226 8.58 -1.63 4.12
C GLY A 226 8.11 -1.34 2.70
N VAL A 227 8.88 -1.80 1.70
CA VAL A 227 8.55 -1.69 0.27
C VAL A 227 7.51 -2.73 -0.16
N ALA A 228 7.57 -3.96 0.38
CA ALA A 228 6.64 -5.03 0.03
C ALA A 228 5.21 -4.77 0.55
N SER A 229 5.06 -4.12 1.71
CA SER A 229 3.75 -3.96 2.37
C SER A 229 2.67 -3.31 1.50
N PRO A 230 2.91 -2.16 0.83
CA PRO A 230 1.90 -1.54 -0.02
C PRO A 230 1.64 -2.32 -1.32
N LEU A 231 2.64 -3.07 -1.82
CA LEU A 231 2.47 -3.96 -2.98
C LEU A 231 1.60 -5.19 -2.64
N ILE A 232 1.74 -5.76 -1.44
CA ILE A 232 0.89 -6.87 -0.97
C ILE A 232 -0.57 -6.42 -0.94
N LEU A 233 -0.83 -5.23 -0.40
CA LEU A 233 -2.17 -4.63 -0.38
C LEU A 233 -2.69 -4.38 -1.79
N LEU A 234 -1.87 -3.80 -2.67
CA LEU A 234 -2.24 -3.57 -4.07
C LEU A 234 -2.67 -4.88 -4.75
N VAL A 235 -1.81 -5.90 -4.74
CA VAL A 235 -2.07 -7.17 -5.44
C VAL A 235 -3.22 -7.92 -4.79
N GLY A 236 -3.23 -8.04 -3.46
CA GLY A 236 -4.24 -8.82 -2.75
C GLY A 236 -5.63 -8.22 -2.84
N ILE A 237 -5.74 -6.90 -2.68
CA ILE A 237 -7.03 -6.23 -2.76
C ILE A 237 -7.50 -6.16 -4.22
N ALA A 238 -6.63 -5.79 -5.18
CA ALA A 238 -7.02 -5.74 -6.59
C ALA A 238 -7.45 -7.12 -7.12
N ALA A 239 -6.68 -8.17 -6.87
CA ALA A 239 -7.03 -9.50 -7.33
C ALA A 239 -8.27 -10.04 -6.60
N GLY A 240 -8.37 -9.87 -5.27
CA GLY A 240 -9.53 -10.34 -4.51
C GLY A 240 -10.83 -9.68 -4.96
N THR A 241 -10.83 -8.35 -5.11
CA THR A 241 -12.02 -7.58 -5.51
C THR A 241 -12.40 -7.80 -6.98
N LEU A 242 -11.44 -7.75 -7.91
CA LEU A 242 -11.71 -7.95 -9.33
C LEU A 242 -12.23 -9.35 -9.64
N TYR A 243 -11.68 -10.39 -9.01
CA TYR A 243 -12.18 -11.75 -9.22
C TYR A 243 -13.52 -12.01 -8.51
N MET A 244 -13.76 -11.42 -7.34
CA MET A 244 -15.08 -11.47 -6.69
C MET A 244 -16.13 -10.88 -7.64
N GLN A 245 -15.79 -9.79 -8.30
CA GLN A 245 -16.69 -9.12 -9.22
C GLN A 245 -16.88 -9.86 -10.54
N SER A 246 -15.81 -10.40 -11.14
CA SER A 246 -15.95 -11.26 -12.32
C SER A 246 -16.75 -12.53 -12.02
N THR A 247 -16.68 -13.02 -10.78
CA THR A 247 -17.49 -14.15 -10.31
C THR A 247 -18.96 -13.79 -10.21
N GLU A 248 -19.25 -12.60 -9.69
CA GLU A 248 -20.61 -12.06 -9.64
C GLU A 248 -21.18 -11.86 -11.05
N ASP A 249 -20.45 -11.18 -11.93
CA ASP A 249 -20.86 -10.91 -13.31
C ASP A 249 -21.10 -12.21 -14.11
N GLY A 250 -20.27 -13.23 -13.86
CA GLY A 250 -20.41 -14.54 -14.50
C GLY A 250 -21.63 -15.34 -14.04
N ALA A 251 -22.07 -15.14 -12.79
CA ALA A 251 -23.25 -15.79 -12.22
C ALA A 251 -24.58 -15.14 -12.67
N HIS A 252 -24.57 -13.87 -13.10
CA HIS A 252 -25.78 -13.10 -13.46
C HIS A 252 -26.13 -13.14 -14.96
N ARG A 253 -25.72 -14.15 -15.73
CA ARG A 253 -26.07 -14.26 -17.17
C ARG A 253 -27.57 -14.55 -17.47
N GLY A 254 -28.49 -14.25 -16.55
CA GLY A 254 -29.94 -14.25 -16.76
C GLY A 254 -30.50 -12.82 -16.93
N PRO A 255 -31.74 -12.63 -17.40
CA PRO A 255 -32.33 -11.30 -17.52
C PRO A 255 -32.35 -10.59 -16.16
N ALA A 256 -31.79 -9.38 -16.10
CA ALA A 256 -31.73 -8.57 -14.89
C ALA A 256 -33.14 -8.32 -14.35
N VAL A 257 -33.46 -8.94 -13.21
CA VAL A 257 -34.73 -8.71 -12.52
C VAL A 257 -34.64 -7.33 -11.87
N ALA A 258 -35.61 -6.46 -12.15
CA ALA A 258 -35.70 -5.15 -11.53
C ALA A 258 -35.75 -5.31 -9.99
N GLY A 259 -34.71 -4.81 -9.30
CA GLY A 259 -34.55 -4.96 -7.85
C GLY A 259 -33.29 -5.72 -7.40
N ASP A 260 -32.47 -6.21 -8.33
CA ASP A 260 -31.21 -6.86 -7.97
C ASP A 260 -30.19 -5.87 -7.39
N VAL A 261 -29.92 -6.04 -6.08
CA VAL A 261 -28.96 -5.24 -5.31
C VAL A 261 -27.52 -5.49 -5.79
N GLY A 262 -27.23 -6.68 -6.35
CA GLY A 262 -25.91 -7.03 -6.88
C GLY A 262 -25.53 -6.17 -8.09
N ALA A 263 -26.43 -6.08 -9.07
CA ALA A 263 -26.26 -5.24 -10.25
C ALA A 263 -26.09 -3.74 -9.91
N GLN A 264 -26.76 -3.24 -8.87
CA GLN A 264 -26.64 -1.85 -8.42
C GLN A 264 -25.29 -1.54 -7.74
N LEU A 265 -24.62 -2.53 -7.14
CA LEU A 265 -23.36 -2.35 -6.41
C LEU A 265 -22.12 -2.51 -7.30
N ALA A 266 -22.23 -3.16 -8.47
CA ALA A 266 -21.10 -3.43 -9.36
C ALA A 266 -20.28 -2.18 -9.76
N PRO A 267 -20.87 -1.06 -10.23
CA PRO A 267 -20.09 0.13 -10.59
C PRO A 267 -19.38 0.76 -9.39
N VAL A 268 -19.99 0.70 -8.21
CA VAL A 268 -19.40 1.22 -6.97
C VAL A 268 -18.17 0.41 -6.59
N ASN A 269 -18.23 -0.91 -6.73
CA ASN A 269 -17.09 -1.78 -6.47
C ASN A 269 -15.94 -1.50 -7.45
N TYR A 270 -16.22 -1.36 -8.75
CA TYR A 270 -15.19 -0.99 -9.74
C TYR A 270 -14.52 0.36 -9.45
N LEU A 271 -15.28 1.33 -8.94
CA LEU A 271 -14.73 2.61 -8.48
C LEU A 271 -13.75 2.42 -7.30
N ILE A 272 -14.16 1.64 -6.29
CA ILE A 272 -13.32 1.32 -5.13
C ILE A 272 -12.02 0.65 -5.56
N VAL A 273 -12.10 -0.36 -6.44
CA VAL A 273 -10.92 -1.06 -6.96
C VAL A 273 -9.97 -0.10 -7.67
N THR A 274 -10.50 0.73 -8.57
CA THR A 274 -9.69 1.70 -9.33
C THR A 274 -9.00 2.68 -8.40
N MET A 275 -9.71 3.17 -7.38
CA MET A 275 -9.16 4.05 -6.35
C MET A 275 -8.03 3.38 -5.56
N ILE A 276 -8.24 2.14 -5.11
CA ILE A 276 -7.24 1.38 -4.33
C ILE A 276 -5.99 1.12 -5.17
N ILE A 277 -6.15 0.75 -6.44
CA ILE A 277 -5.04 0.52 -7.36
C ILE A 277 -4.25 1.80 -7.55
N GLY A 278 -4.91 2.91 -7.89
CA GLY A 278 -4.26 4.20 -8.13
C GLY A 278 -3.54 4.74 -6.88
N PHE A 279 -4.17 4.65 -5.72
CA PHE A 279 -3.54 5.07 -4.47
C PHE A 279 -2.38 4.17 -4.07
N SER A 280 -2.54 2.85 -4.12
CA SER A 280 -1.48 1.92 -3.73
C SER A 280 -0.28 2.07 -4.66
N ALA A 281 -0.51 2.33 -5.95
CA ALA A 281 0.53 2.69 -6.90
C ALA A 281 1.36 3.89 -6.44
N ILE A 282 0.71 4.99 -6.04
CA ILE A 282 1.38 6.19 -5.52
C ILE A 282 2.21 5.86 -4.27
N VAL A 283 1.65 5.10 -3.32
CA VAL A 283 2.36 4.73 -2.09
C VAL A 283 3.59 3.86 -2.39
N VAL A 284 3.46 2.88 -3.30
CA VAL A 284 4.58 2.03 -3.70
C VAL A 284 5.68 2.86 -4.34
N VAL A 285 5.34 3.74 -5.30
CA VAL A 285 6.31 4.62 -5.95
C VAL A 285 7.01 5.50 -4.93
N ASN A 286 6.27 6.17 -4.05
CA ASN A 286 6.84 7.03 -3.00
C ASN A 286 7.79 6.25 -2.08
N THR A 287 7.39 5.05 -1.68
CA THR A 287 8.18 4.19 -0.80
C THR A 287 9.46 3.72 -1.48
N LEU A 288 9.39 3.32 -2.75
CA LEU A 288 10.55 2.92 -3.56
C LEU A 288 11.51 4.09 -3.79
N VAL A 289 10.99 5.26 -4.15
CA VAL A 289 11.80 6.48 -4.34
C VAL A 289 12.54 6.83 -3.05
N ALA A 290 11.84 6.82 -1.91
CA ALA A 290 12.43 7.10 -0.60
C ALA A 290 13.50 6.06 -0.23
N ALA A 291 13.21 4.77 -0.43
CA ALA A 291 14.14 3.67 -0.19
C ALA A 291 15.43 3.81 -1.02
N THR A 292 15.31 4.10 -2.32
CA THR A 292 16.47 4.27 -3.21
C THR A 292 17.29 5.51 -2.84
N ARG A 293 16.65 6.62 -2.48
CA ARG A 293 17.37 7.85 -2.11
C ARG A 293 18.24 7.67 -0.86
N ARG A 294 17.79 6.89 0.12
CA ARG A 294 18.60 6.58 1.32
C ARG A 294 19.85 5.75 1.04
N ARG A 295 19.85 5.00 -0.06
CA ARG A 295 20.96 4.11 -0.45
C ARG A 295 22.04 4.80 -1.27
N ARG A 296 21.92 6.11 -1.51
CA ARG A 296 22.91 6.89 -2.27
C ARG A 296 24.34 6.74 -1.74
N ARG A 297 24.53 6.78 -0.42
CA ARG A 297 25.84 6.59 0.22
C ARG A 297 26.39 5.18 -0.01
N GLU A 298 25.55 4.16 0.13
CA GLU A 298 25.91 2.76 -0.15
C GLU A 298 26.31 2.55 -1.61
N PHE A 299 25.57 3.14 -2.56
CA PHE A 299 25.93 3.09 -3.98
C PHE A 299 27.25 3.80 -4.27
N GLY A 300 27.53 4.90 -3.58
CA GLY A 300 28.84 5.58 -3.63
C GLY A 300 29.97 4.68 -3.17
N LEU A 301 29.80 4.01 -2.02
CA LEU A 301 30.78 3.07 -1.47
C LEU A 301 31.04 1.86 -2.40
N LEU A 302 29.98 1.25 -2.92
CA LEU A 302 30.12 0.13 -3.88
C LEU A 302 30.89 0.54 -5.13
N ARG A 303 30.66 1.78 -5.61
CA ARG A 303 31.38 2.31 -6.77
C ARG A 303 32.84 2.64 -6.48
N LEU A 304 33.17 3.01 -5.24
CA LEU A 304 34.56 3.19 -4.81
C LEU A 304 35.28 1.84 -4.65
N SER A 305 34.56 0.78 -4.28
CA SER A 305 35.07 -0.60 -4.27
C SER A 305 34.99 -1.28 -5.65
N ALA A 306 35.17 -0.51 -6.73
CA ALA A 306 35.20 -0.94 -8.13
C ALA A 306 33.90 -1.52 -8.74
N ALA A 307 32.71 -1.34 -8.11
CA ALA A 307 31.46 -1.72 -8.78
C ALA A 307 31.08 -0.73 -9.88
N THR A 308 30.71 -1.24 -11.05
CA THR A 308 30.24 -0.42 -12.17
C THR A 308 28.80 0.07 -11.96
N ARG A 309 28.41 1.17 -12.64
CA ARG A 309 27.01 1.67 -12.62
C ARG A 309 26.01 0.60 -13.07
N GLY A 310 26.38 -0.20 -14.08
CA GLY A 310 25.56 -1.31 -14.58
C GLY A 310 25.37 -2.41 -13.55
N GLN A 311 26.43 -2.77 -12.81
CA GLN A 311 26.34 -3.78 -11.74
C GLN A 311 25.46 -3.32 -10.57
N VAL A 312 25.57 -2.05 -10.15
CA VAL A 312 24.70 -1.50 -9.10
C VAL A 312 23.25 -1.43 -9.56
N LEU A 313 23.00 -0.98 -10.81
CA LEU A 313 21.66 -0.94 -11.37
C LEU A 313 21.05 -2.35 -11.45
N ALA A 314 21.80 -3.32 -11.98
CA ALA A 314 21.37 -4.72 -12.08
C ALA A 314 21.06 -5.34 -10.70
N MET A 315 21.89 -5.06 -9.70
CA MET A 315 21.66 -5.50 -8.32
C MET A 315 20.34 -4.94 -7.78
N VAL A 316 20.12 -3.63 -7.90
CA VAL A 316 18.92 -2.97 -7.38
C VAL A 316 17.66 -3.41 -8.13
N THR A 317 17.74 -3.63 -9.45
CA THR A 317 16.61 -4.17 -10.22
C THR A 317 16.24 -5.59 -9.81
N VAL A 318 17.23 -6.44 -9.55
CA VAL A 318 16.96 -7.81 -9.07
C VAL A 318 16.38 -7.77 -7.66
N GLU A 319 16.90 -6.92 -6.78
CA GLU A 319 16.37 -6.72 -5.43
C GLU A 319 14.91 -6.29 -5.44
N ALA A 320 14.57 -5.33 -6.31
CA ALA A 320 13.20 -4.85 -6.49
C ALA A 320 12.28 -5.92 -7.11
N ALA A 321 12.77 -6.70 -8.08
CA ALA A 321 12.03 -7.81 -8.69
C ALA A 321 11.72 -8.92 -7.67
N VAL A 322 12.71 -9.27 -6.82
CA VAL A 322 12.51 -10.24 -5.73
C VAL A 322 11.46 -9.74 -4.74
N THR A 323 11.57 -8.46 -4.35
CA THR A 323 10.60 -7.84 -3.43
C THR A 323 9.19 -7.81 -4.03
N ALA A 324 9.07 -7.49 -5.31
CA ALA A 324 7.80 -7.54 -6.05
C ALA A 324 7.24 -8.97 -6.11
N GLY A 325 8.08 -9.97 -6.39
CA GLY A 325 7.67 -11.38 -6.42
C GLY A 325 7.12 -11.86 -5.07
N ILE A 326 7.78 -11.51 -3.96
CA ILE A 326 7.29 -11.81 -2.62
C ILE A 326 5.94 -11.14 -2.37
N ALA A 327 5.82 -9.87 -2.75
CA ALA A 327 4.59 -9.11 -2.57
C ALA A 327 3.44 -9.68 -3.41
N VAL A 328 3.72 -10.14 -4.63
CA VAL A 328 2.75 -10.82 -5.49
C VAL A 328 2.30 -12.13 -4.86
N VAL A 329 3.23 -12.99 -4.40
CA VAL A 329 2.86 -14.26 -3.76
C VAL A 329 1.98 -14.03 -2.53
N LEU A 330 2.39 -13.15 -1.63
CA LEU A 330 1.59 -12.84 -0.43
C LEU A 330 0.26 -12.15 -0.77
N GLY A 331 0.25 -11.27 -1.79
CA GLY A 331 -0.96 -10.66 -2.31
C GLY A 331 -1.93 -11.70 -2.86
N THR A 332 -1.45 -12.67 -3.64
CA THR A 332 -2.27 -13.77 -4.17
C THR A 332 -2.83 -14.65 -3.06
N VAL A 333 -2.06 -14.92 -2.01
CA VAL A 333 -2.57 -15.62 -0.81
C VAL A 333 -3.68 -14.80 -0.14
N ALA A 334 -3.50 -13.48 0.00
CA ALA A 334 -4.54 -12.62 0.54
C ALA A 334 -5.80 -12.57 -0.33
N ALA A 335 -5.64 -12.51 -1.65
CA ALA A 335 -6.74 -12.55 -2.59
C ALA A 335 -7.52 -13.88 -2.45
N ALA A 336 -6.82 -15.02 -2.47
CA ALA A 336 -7.43 -16.34 -2.34
C ALA A 336 -8.26 -16.50 -1.06
N ALA A 337 -7.86 -15.87 0.05
CA ALA A 337 -8.63 -15.88 1.29
C ALA A 337 -10.02 -15.24 1.15
N THR A 338 -10.22 -14.33 0.18
CA THR A 338 -11.54 -13.79 -0.17
C THR A 338 -12.19 -14.54 -1.30
N THR A 339 -11.45 -14.78 -2.39
CA THR A 339 -12.05 -15.26 -3.63
C THR A 339 -12.50 -16.71 -3.54
N VAL A 340 -11.77 -17.57 -2.81
CA VAL A 340 -12.09 -19.00 -2.71
C VAL A 340 -13.40 -19.22 -1.95
N PRO A 341 -13.60 -18.67 -0.73
CA PRO A 341 -14.87 -18.80 -0.03
C PRO A 341 -16.05 -18.20 -0.81
N TYR A 342 -15.84 -17.03 -1.40
CA TYR A 342 -16.88 -16.35 -2.17
C TYR A 342 -17.31 -17.16 -3.40
N SER A 343 -16.35 -17.68 -4.17
CA SER A 343 -16.61 -18.51 -5.35
C SER A 343 -17.23 -19.85 -5.01
N LEU A 344 -16.81 -20.48 -3.90
CA LEU A 344 -17.41 -21.74 -3.44
C LEU A 344 -18.89 -21.59 -3.16
N VAL A 345 -19.27 -20.53 -2.46
CA VAL A 345 -20.67 -20.27 -2.12
C VAL A 345 -21.44 -19.91 -3.40
N LYS A 346 -20.93 -18.97 -4.20
CA LYS A 346 -21.62 -18.44 -5.38
C LYS A 346 -21.77 -19.44 -6.54
N THR A 347 -20.72 -20.21 -6.85
CA THR A 347 -20.66 -21.05 -8.06
C THR A 347 -20.41 -22.53 -7.77
N GLY A 348 -20.28 -22.93 -6.49
CA GLY A 348 -19.95 -24.31 -6.12
C GLY A 348 -18.51 -24.74 -6.46
N SER A 349 -17.66 -23.81 -6.92
CA SER A 349 -16.28 -24.08 -7.34
C SER A 349 -15.32 -23.18 -6.57
N PRO A 350 -14.18 -23.71 -6.07
CA PRO A 350 -13.15 -22.90 -5.41
C PRO A 350 -12.37 -22.01 -6.39
N ILE A 351 -12.52 -22.25 -7.69
CA ILE A 351 -11.85 -21.47 -8.72
C ILE A 351 -12.76 -20.29 -9.09
N ALA A 352 -12.32 -19.08 -8.73
CA ALA A 352 -13.01 -17.86 -9.08
C ALA A 352 -13.17 -17.74 -10.60
N SER A 353 -14.39 -17.47 -11.06
CA SER A 353 -14.66 -17.28 -12.48
C SER A 353 -14.14 -15.91 -12.90
N GLY A 354 -13.18 -15.91 -13.82
CA GLY A 354 -12.57 -14.71 -14.35
C GLY A 354 -11.52 -15.06 -15.38
N PRO A 355 -11.30 -14.20 -16.39
CA PRO A 355 -10.34 -14.50 -17.43
C PRO A 355 -8.90 -14.48 -16.88
N ALA A 356 -8.07 -15.43 -17.30
CA ALA A 356 -6.69 -15.57 -16.80
C ALA A 356 -5.82 -14.32 -17.05
N TRP A 357 -6.12 -13.53 -18.09
CA TRP A 357 -5.40 -12.30 -18.40
C TRP A 357 -5.52 -11.26 -17.29
N MET A 358 -6.60 -11.27 -16.49
CA MET A 358 -6.81 -10.30 -15.41
C MET A 358 -5.74 -10.43 -14.32
N TYR A 359 -5.45 -11.67 -13.89
CA TYR A 359 -4.35 -11.92 -12.96
C TYR A 359 -2.99 -11.56 -13.57
N LEU A 360 -2.76 -11.91 -14.84
CA LEU A 360 -1.53 -11.54 -15.54
C LEU A 360 -1.34 -10.02 -15.64
N ALA A 361 -2.42 -9.27 -15.83
CA ALA A 361 -2.40 -7.81 -15.87
C ALA A 361 -2.08 -7.21 -14.49
N ILE A 362 -2.62 -7.77 -13.41
CA ILE A 362 -2.32 -7.32 -12.04
C ILE A 362 -0.85 -7.59 -11.70
N VAL A 363 -0.36 -8.80 -11.98
CA VAL A 363 1.04 -9.18 -11.72
C VAL A 363 1.98 -8.36 -12.60
N GLY A 364 1.73 -8.31 -13.90
CA GLY A 364 2.52 -7.54 -14.86
C GLY A 364 2.54 -6.04 -14.51
N GLY A 365 1.39 -5.48 -14.15
CA GLY A 365 1.26 -4.10 -13.70
C GLY A 365 2.02 -3.82 -12.42
N ALA A 366 1.99 -4.72 -11.44
CA ALA A 366 2.78 -4.58 -10.21
C ALA A 366 4.29 -4.59 -10.48
N PHE A 367 4.78 -5.51 -11.32
CA PHE A 367 6.19 -5.55 -11.72
C PHE A 367 6.60 -4.32 -12.52
N LEU A 368 5.78 -3.91 -13.50
CA LEU A 368 6.00 -2.72 -14.31
C LEU A 368 6.09 -1.48 -13.42
N LEU A 369 5.17 -1.32 -12.48
CA LEU A 369 5.17 -0.21 -11.52
C LEU A 369 6.44 -0.17 -10.69
N VAL A 370 6.87 -1.33 -10.17
CA VAL A 370 8.11 -1.43 -9.39
C VAL A 370 9.32 -1.06 -10.25
N MET A 371 9.41 -1.56 -11.47
CA MET A 371 10.53 -1.25 -12.38
C MET A 371 10.55 0.23 -12.79
N LEU A 372 9.38 0.80 -13.13
CA LEU A 372 9.24 2.21 -13.49
C LEU A 372 9.56 3.14 -12.31
N ALA A 373 9.34 2.72 -11.07
CA ALA A 373 9.76 3.47 -9.90
C ALA A 373 11.26 3.30 -9.61
N THR A 374 11.77 2.06 -9.65
CA THR A 374 13.12 1.73 -9.19
C THR A 374 14.21 2.11 -10.19
N VAL A 375 14.03 1.84 -11.48
CA VAL A 375 15.08 2.05 -12.49
C VAL A 375 15.43 3.54 -12.63
N PRO A 376 14.48 4.46 -12.87
CA PRO A 376 14.81 5.88 -13.04
C PRO A 376 15.36 6.51 -11.76
N THR A 377 14.82 6.11 -10.59
CA THR A 377 15.32 6.62 -9.31
C THR A 377 16.75 6.17 -9.03
N THR A 378 17.10 4.94 -9.39
CA THR A 378 18.45 4.40 -9.25
C THR A 378 19.41 5.05 -10.23
N VAL A 379 19.02 5.21 -11.50
CA VAL A 379 19.82 5.94 -12.50
C VAL A 379 20.09 7.36 -12.02
N GLY A 380 19.08 8.07 -11.52
CA GLY A 380 19.24 9.40 -10.93
C GLY A 380 20.19 9.42 -9.73
N ALA A 381 20.11 8.42 -8.86
CA ALA A 381 21.03 8.27 -7.72
C ALA A 381 22.48 7.95 -8.13
N LEU A 382 22.70 7.28 -9.26
CA LEU A 382 24.03 6.92 -9.76
C LEU A 382 24.72 8.03 -10.57
N ARG A 383 24.00 9.11 -10.90
CA ARG A 383 24.56 10.29 -11.59
C ARG A 383 25.48 11.12 -10.70
N THR A 384 25.27 11.13 -9.38
CA THR A 384 26.14 11.84 -8.43
C THR A 384 27.53 11.20 -8.39
N ARG A 385 28.57 12.02 -8.19
CA ARG A 385 29.94 11.48 -8.05
C ARG A 385 30.03 10.68 -6.73
N PRO A 386 30.80 9.58 -6.70
CA PRO A 386 30.88 8.73 -5.50
C PRO A 386 31.35 9.48 -4.25
N ILE A 387 32.28 10.43 -4.40
CA ILE A 387 32.78 11.28 -3.32
C ILE A 387 31.70 12.23 -2.78
N ASP A 388 30.96 12.91 -3.66
CA ASP A 388 29.87 13.81 -3.25
C ASP A 388 28.72 13.06 -2.56
N ALA A 389 28.52 11.79 -2.92
CA ALA A 389 27.54 10.93 -2.27
C ALA A 389 27.91 10.56 -0.82
N LEU A 390 29.18 10.75 -0.42
CA LEU A 390 29.65 10.54 0.96
C LEU A 390 29.52 11.82 1.81
N SER A 391 29.60 13.00 1.20
CA SER A 391 29.55 14.30 1.90
C SER A 391 28.15 14.88 2.05
N ALA A 392 27.16 14.39 1.29
CA ALA A 392 25.77 14.90 1.32
C ALA A 392 24.91 14.37 2.48
N ALA A 393 25.53 14.03 3.63
CA ALA A 393 24.84 13.46 4.80
C ALA A 393 24.56 14.54 5.86
#